data_AF-A0A2A5EI01-F1
#
_entry.id   AF-A0A2A5EI01-F1
#
_cell.length_a   1.000
_cell.length_b   1.000
_cell.length_c   1.000
_cell.angle_alpha   90.00
_cell.angle_beta   90.00
_cell.angle_gamma   90.00
#
_symmetry.space_group_name_H-M   'P 1'
#
loop_
_entity.id
_entity.type
_entity.pdbx_description
1 polymer ?
#
loop_
_entity_poly.entity_id
_entity_poly.type
_entity_poly.pdbx_seq_one_letter_code
_entity_poly.pdbx_strand_id
1 'polypeptide(L)'
;MSLPFFEGSSSLLELKTSFVAFRQDAMWLRHCYNMYHSLYESGSENDGLLRASAEVFFYNLSNILVEYIILQIAKLTDPATSKVQGITRDNLTVAHLNAELKKNKLMSPEICSISKKLMQYRNLIVSVRNKLIAHSDKATRLDGNPIGVHTPEEVSRFFSDLQKYCDTVGKQIGADPSDFSVQAGQGDVSDLLSALKRSNKALGES
;
A
#
# COMPACT_ATOMS: atom_id res chain seq x y z
N MET A 1 -4.05 26.49 43.97
CA MET A 1 -5.18 25.99 43.14
C MET A 1 -4.61 25.73 41.77
N SER A 2 -4.22 24.48 41.50
CA SER A 2 -3.52 24.10 40.27
C SER A 2 -4.55 23.82 39.19
N LEU A 3 -4.46 24.53 38.06
CA LEU A 3 -5.31 24.29 36.91
C LEU A 3 -5.08 22.86 36.37
N PRO A 4 -6.13 22.10 36.02
CA PRO A 4 -5.96 20.80 35.40
C PRO A 4 -5.36 20.99 34.01
N PHE A 5 -4.22 20.34 33.78
CA PHE A 5 -3.53 20.30 32.50
C PHE A 5 -4.44 19.57 31.48
N PHE A 6 -4.73 20.21 30.35
CA PHE A 6 -5.61 19.72 29.28
C PHE A 6 -4.92 18.58 28.46
N GLU A 7 -4.62 17.46 29.10
CA GLU A 7 -3.98 16.28 28.47
C GLU A 7 -4.78 15.72 27.29
N GLY A 8 -6.11 15.86 27.29
CA GLY A 8 -6.99 15.31 26.26
C GLY A 8 -6.93 16.02 24.89
N SER A 9 -6.50 17.28 24.83
CA SER A 9 -6.47 18.04 23.57
C SER A 9 -5.24 17.74 22.71
N SER A 10 -4.09 17.49 23.36
CA SER A 10 -2.81 17.16 22.69
C SER A 10 -2.83 15.76 22.09
N SER A 11 -3.32 14.77 22.85
CA SER A 11 -3.35 13.36 22.42
C SER A 11 -4.26 13.12 21.21
N LEU A 12 -5.41 13.80 21.12
CA LEU A 12 -6.29 13.69 19.96
C LEU A 12 -5.69 14.37 18.71
N LEU A 13 -4.96 15.48 18.90
CA LEU A 13 -4.28 16.17 17.80
C LEU A 13 -3.15 15.32 17.21
N GLU A 14 -2.37 14.65 18.06
CA GLU A 14 -1.35 13.67 17.66
C GLU A 14 -1.98 12.52 16.85
N LEU A 15 -3.06 11.91 17.34
CA LEU A 15 -3.78 10.86 16.62
C LEU A 15 -4.27 11.35 15.24
N LYS A 16 -4.85 12.55 15.16
CA LYS A 16 -5.28 13.14 13.88
C LYS A 16 -4.11 13.32 12.91
N THR A 17 -2.97 13.80 13.42
CA THR A 17 -1.76 14.02 12.62
C THR A 17 -1.23 12.70 12.07
N SER A 18 -1.08 11.69 12.94
CA SER A 18 -0.69 10.34 12.54
C SER A 18 -1.66 9.73 11.54
N PHE A 19 -2.97 9.87 11.75
CA PHE A 19 -3.97 9.36 10.82
C PHE A 19 -3.86 10.01 9.43
N VAL A 20 -3.68 11.33 9.34
CA VAL A 20 -3.54 12.02 8.05
C VAL A 20 -2.31 11.50 7.29
N ALA A 21 -1.17 11.36 7.97
CA ALA A 21 0.04 10.82 7.35
C ALA A 21 -0.14 9.35 6.93
N PHE A 22 -0.74 8.50 7.77
CA PHE A 22 -1.02 7.11 7.42
C PHE A 22 -1.95 7.01 6.21
N ARG A 23 -2.97 7.87 6.15
CA ARG A 23 -3.91 7.92 5.03
C ARG A 23 -3.21 8.31 3.74
N GLN A 24 -2.27 9.26 3.78
CA GLN A 24 -1.46 9.61 2.62
C GLN A 24 -0.63 8.42 2.12
N ASP A 25 -0.03 7.64 3.02
CA ASP A 25 0.71 6.43 2.63
C ASP A 25 -0.22 5.36 2.03
N ALA A 26 -1.43 5.20 2.57
CA ALA A 26 -2.45 4.30 2.02
C ALA A 26 -2.92 4.73 0.62
N MET A 27 -3.11 6.03 0.40
CA MET A 27 -3.43 6.62 -0.90
C MET A 27 -2.31 6.37 -1.91
N TRP A 28 -1.07 6.62 -1.52
CA TRP A 28 0.09 6.38 -2.36
C TRP A 28 0.22 4.91 -2.77
N LEU A 29 0.07 3.99 -1.82
CA LEU A 29 0.06 2.56 -2.10
C LEU A 29 -1.04 2.18 -3.10
N ARG A 30 -2.25 2.73 -2.94
CA ARG A 30 -3.35 2.50 -3.88
C ARG A 30 -3.04 3.04 -5.27
N HIS A 31 -2.38 4.20 -5.38
CA HIS A 31 -1.91 4.73 -6.66
C HIS A 31 -0.89 3.81 -7.34
N CYS A 32 0.12 3.33 -6.61
CA CYS A 32 1.09 2.38 -7.16
C CYS A 32 0.42 1.10 -7.67
N TYR A 33 -0.53 0.56 -6.91
CA TYR A 33 -1.29 -0.62 -7.33
C TYR A 33 -2.15 -0.35 -8.57
N ASN A 34 -2.88 0.77 -8.59
CA ASN A 34 -3.70 1.13 -9.75
C ASN A 34 -2.85 1.30 -11.02
N MET A 35 -1.65 1.88 -10.90
CA MET A 35 -0.70 2.01 -12.01
C MET A 35 -0.24 0.63 -12.52
N TYR A 36 0.18 -0.25 -11.61
CA TYR A 36 0.55 -1.62 -11.96
C TYR A 36 -0.60 -2.36 -12.65
N HIS A 37 -1.80 -2.32 -12.05
CA HIS A 37 -2.98 -2.97 -12.59
C HIS A 37 -3.36 -2.44 -13.99
N SER A 38 -3.26 -1.12 -14.19
CA SER A 38 -3.56 -0.47 -15.47
C SER A 38 -2.57 -0.88 -16.57
N LEU A 39 -1.28 -0.98 -16.24
CA LEU A 39 -0.23 -1.36 -17.19
C LEU A 39 -0.25 -2.85 -17.52
N TYR A 40 -0.37 -3.72 -16.51
CA TYR A 40 -0.04 -5.14 -16.64
C TYR A 40 -1.25 -6.08 -16.51
N GLU A 41 -2.34 -5.66 -15.87
CA GLU A 41 -3.50 -6.54 -15.58
C GLU A 41 -4.79 -6.12 -16.31
N SER A 42 -4.78 -5.01 -17.04
CA SER A 42 -5.98 -4.47 -17.71
C SER A 42 -6.26 -5.03 -19.11
N GLY A 43 -5.49 -6.04 -19.55
CA GLY A 43 -5.77 -6.80 -20.78
C GLY A 43 -4.53 -7.19 -21.58
N SER A 44 -4.70 -8.20 -22.44
CA SER A 44 -3.61 -8.75 -23.28
C SER A 44 -3.10 -7.77 -24.35
N GLU A 45 -3.92 -6.78 -24.74
CA GLU A 45 -3.51 -5.72 -25.67
C GLU A 45 -2.38 -4.86 -25.08
N ASN A 46 -2.48 -4.52 -23.79
CA ASN A 46 -1.44 -3.75 -23.11
C ASN A 46 -0.15 -4.55 -23.01
N ASP A 47 -0.22 -5.82 -22.59
CA ASP A 47 0.96 -6.70 -22.53
C ASP A 47 1.69 -6.78 -23.88
N GLY A 48 0.97 -7.04 -24.97
CA GLY A 48 1.54 -7.08 -26.31
C GLY A 48 2.20 -5.76 -26.72
N LEU A 49 1.57 -4.63 -26.40
CA LEU A 49 2.10 -3.30 -26.67
C LEU A 49 3.39 -3.02 -25.88
N LEU A 50 3.40 -3.31 -24.59
CA LEU A 50 4.56 -3.11 -23.71
C LEU A 50 5.75 -3.97 -24.17
N ARG A 51 5.49 -5.24 -24.50
CA ARG A 51 6.51 -6.16 -25.03
C ARG A 51 7.07 -5.67 -26.37
N ALA A 52 6.22 -5.25 -27.30
CA ALA A 52 6.66 -4.72 -28.59
C ALA A 52 7.45 -3.42 -28.47
N SER A 53 7.17 -2.61 -27.44
CA SER A 53 7.83 -1.32 -27.24
C SER A 53 9.20 -1.47 -26.57
N ALA A 54 9.27 -2.20 -25.45
CA ALA A 54 10.50 -2.39 -24.67
C ALA A 54 10.35 -3.55 -23.66
N GLU A 55 10.28 -4.79 -24.15
CA GLU A 55 10.03 -6.00 -23.34
C GLU A 55 10.85 -6.07 -22.04
N VAL A 56 12.18 -5.98 -22.11
CA VAL A 56 13.05 -6.10 -20.93
C VAL A 56 12.81 -4.98 -19.92
N PHE A 57 12.57 -3.74 -20.40
CA PHE A 57 12.29 -2.61 -19.53
C PHE A 57 10.98 -2.79 -18.78
N PHE A 58 9.89 -3.11 -19.49
CA PHE A 58 8.57 -3.27 -18.88
C PHE A 58 8.48 -4.52 -18.01
N TYR A 59 9.21 -5.59 -18.34
CA TYR A 59 9.37 -6.75 -17.47
C TYR A 59 10.05 -6.37 -16.14
N ASN A 60 11.18 -5.65 -16.20
CA ASN A 60 11.88 -5.20 -15.00
C ASN A 60 11.03 -4.24 -14.16
N LEU A 61 10.35 -3.30 -14.81
CA LEU A 61 9.46 -2.36 -14.13
C LEU A 61 8.30 -3.08 -13.42
N SER A 62 7.70 -4.10 -14.05
CA SER A 62 6.66 -4.92 -13.43
C SER A 62 7.14 -5.54 -12.12
N ASN A 63 8.31 -6.19 -12.15
CA ASN A 63 8.91 -6.79 -10.95
C ASN A 63 9.17 -5.75 -9.86
N ILE A 64 9.77 -4.61 -10.20
CA ILE A 64 10.03 -3.51 -9.26
C ILE A 64 8.74 -3.03 -8.60
N LEU A 65 7.66 -2.87 -9.38
CA LEU A 65 6.38 -2.41 -8.86
C LEU A 65 5.74 -3.43 -7.92
N VAL A 66 5.75 -4.72 -8.26
CA VAL A 66 5.24 -5.80 -7.39
C VAL A 66 5.99 -5.82 -6.07
N GLU A 67 7.33 -5.82 -6.11
CA GLU A 67 8.16 -5.79 -4.90
C GLU A 67 7.87 -4.55 -4.05
N TYR A 68 7.78 -3.39 -4.69
CA TYR A 68 7.49 -2.13 -4.02
C TYR A 68 6.12 -2.14 -3.35
N ILE A 69 5.07 -2.60 -4.04
CA ILE A 69 3.72 -2.70 -3.50
C ILE A 69 3.70 -3.63 -2.27
N ILE A 70 4.34 -4.79 -2.34
CA ILE A 70 4.44 -5.72 -1.20
C ILE A 70 5.13 -5.05 0.00
N LEU A 71 6.23 -4.34 -0.24
CA LEU A 71 6.94 -3.61 0.82
C LEU A 71 6.09 -2.50 1.44
N GLN A 72 5.30 -1.77 0.64
CA GLN A 72 4.41 -0.74 1.16
C GLN A 72 3.26 -1.32 1.98
N ILE A 73 2.67 -2.44 1.56
CA ILE A 73 1.68 -3.16 2.36
C ILE A 73 2.29 -3.59 3.70
N ALA A 74 3.52 -4.12 3.67
CA ALA A 74 4.21 -4.51 4.89
C ALA A 74 4.46 -3.33 5.83
N LYS A 75 4.89 -2.16 5.31
CA LYS A 75 5.09 -0.94 6.12
C LYS A 75 3.81 -0.52 6.84
N LEU A 76 2.67 -0.49 6.15
CA LEU A 76 1.38 -0.10 6.75
C LEU A 76 0.89 -1.09 7.81
N THR A 77 1.33 -2.36 7.73
CA THR A 77 0.82 -3.45 8.56
C THR A 77 1.82 -3.99 9.58
N ASP A 78 3.04 -3.45 9.60
CA ASP A 78 4.09 -3.88 10.53
C ASP A 78 3.77 -3.48 11.98
N PRO A 79 4.51 -4.04 12.97
CA PRO A 79 4.29 -3.72 14.37
C PRO A 79 4.39 -2.22 14.63
N ALA A 80 3.69 -1.75 15.66
CA ALA A 80 3.65 -0.32 16.03
C ALA A 80 5.04 0.24 16.38
N THR A 81 5.99 -0.62 16.74
CA THR A 81 7.36 -0.24 17.06
C THR A 81 8.37 -1.19 16.42
N SER A 82 9.56 -0.67 16.12
CA SER A 82 10.71 -1.45 15.67
C SER A 82 11.95 -1.09 16.49
N LYS A 83 12.89 -2.04 16.65
CA LYS A 83 14.19 -1.77 17.26
C LYS A 83 15.24 -1.63 16.16
N VAL A 84 15.90 -0.47 16.09
CA VAL A 84 16.99 -0.20 15.17
C VAL A 84 18.19 0.23 15.99
N GLN A 85 19.29 -0.54 15.92
CA GLN A 85 20.53 -0.26 16.67
C GLN A 85 20.30 -0.07 18.19
N GLY A 86 19.40 -0.86 18.77
CA GLY A 86 19.05 -0.78 20.20
C GLY A 86 18.05 0.33 20.56
N ILE A 87 17.68 1.20 19.61
CA ILE A 87 16.70 2.28 19.80
C ILE A 87 15.33 1.81 19.33
N THR A 88 14.32 1.92 20.19
CA THR A 88 12.91 1.69 19.80
C THR A 88 12.39 2.91 19.06
N ARG A 89 11.83 2.69 17.87
CA ARG A 89 11.17 3.72 17.06
C ARG A 89 9.71 3.34 16.85
N ASP A 90 8.84 4.34 16.87
CA ASP A 90 7.44 4.17 16.49
C ASP A 90 7.32 4.10 14.96
N ASN A 91 6.50 3.17 14.49
CA ASN A 91 6.18 3.00 13.09
C ASN A 91 4.75 3.50 12.86
N LEU A 92 4.54 4.25 11.79
CA LEU A 92 3.21 4.72 11.42
C LEU A 92 2.42 3.60 10.73
N THR A 93 1.80 2.73 11.53
CA THR A 93 1.10 1.52 11.04
C THR A 93 -0.32 1.40 11.58
N VAL A 94 -1.09 0.45 11.04
CA VAL A 94 -2.40 0.05 11.60
C VAL A 94 -2.30 -0.28 13.09
N ALA A 95 -1.22 -0.95 13.51
CA ALA A 95 -1.02 -1.30 14.92
C ALA A 95 -0.79 -0.06 15.79
N HIS A 96 -0.04 0.93 15.29
CA HIS A 96 0.19 2.20 15.98
C HIS A 96 -1.10 3.02 16.10
N LEU A 97 -1.84 3.20 15.00
CA LEU A 97 -3.13 3.91 15.03
C LEU A 97 -4.14 3.23 15.96
N ASN A 98 -4.20 1.89 15.97
CA ASN A 98 -5.04 1.17 16.91
C ASN A 98 -4.65 1.41 18.37
N ALA A 99 -3.36 1.56 18.68
CA ALA A 99 -2.90 1.87 20.03
C ALA A 99 -3.34 3.28 20.45
N GLU A 100 -3.17 4.28 19.57
CA GLU A 100 -3.61 5.65 19.80
C GLU A 100 -5.14 5.76 19.90
N LEU A 101 -5.90 5.03 19.08
CA LEU A 101 -7.35 4.96 19.18
C LEU A 101 -7.80 4.37 20.52
N LYS A 102 -7.13 3.33 21.03
CA LYS A 102 -7.43 2.76 22.36
C LYS A 102 -7.13 3.76 23.47
N LYS A 103 -5.97 4.41 23.42
CA LYS A 103 -5.56 5.47 24.37
C LYS A 103 -6.60 6.58 24.46
N ASN A 104 -7.15 6.99 23.31
CA ASN A 104 -8.17 8.03 23.22
C ASN A 104 -9.62 7.52 23.38
N LYS A 105 -9.83 6.23 23.71
CA LYS A 105 -11.16 5.59 23.85
C LYS A 105 -12.04 5.69 22.58
N LEU A 106 -11.42 5.71 21.41
CA LEU A 106 -12.05 5.79 20.10
C LEU A 106 -12.02 4.46 19.34
N MET A 107 -11.36 3.43 19.87
CA MET A 107 -11.33 2.11 19.23
C MET A 107 -12.73 1.46 19.24
N SER A 108 -13.27 1.16 18.06
CA SER A 108 -14.56 0.49 17.91
C SER A 108 -14.41 -1.01 17.55
N PRO A 109 -15.45 -1.85 17.78
CA PRO A 109 -15.44 -3.24 17.32
C PRO A 109 -15.28 -3.38 15.80
N GLU A 110 -15.81 -2.42 15.03
CA GLU A 110 -15.68 -2.37 13.58
C GLU A 110 -14.21 -2.14 13.15
N ILE A 111 -13.54 -1.13 13.73
CA ILE A 111 -12.12 -0.85 13.47
C ILE A 111 -11.27 -2.09 13.83
N CYS A 112 -11.58 -2.75 14.95
CA CYS A 112 -10.91 -3.98 15.37
C CYS A 112 -11.07 -5.11 14.34
N SER A 113 -12.29 -5.30 13.83
CA SER A 113 -12.61 -6.33 12.83
C SER A 113 -11.86 -6.08 11.52
N ILE A 114 -11.89 -4.85 11.01
CA ILE A 114 -11.20 -4.48 9.76
C ILE A 114 -9.68 -4.62 9.92
N SER A 115 -9.14 -4.16 11.05
CA SER A 115 -7.70 -4.30 11.33
C SER A 115 -7.25 -5.76 11.33
N LYS A 116 -8.06 -6.70 11.85
CA LYS A 116 -7.74 -8.13 11.79
C LYS A 116 -7.66 -8.64 10.34
N LYS A 117 -8.54 -8.18 9.44
CA LYS A 117 -8.50 -8.55 8.02
C LYS A 117 -7.24 -8.03 7.33
N LEU A 118 -6.83 -6.79 7.63
CA LEU A 118 -5.55 -6.25 7.15
C LEU A 118 -4.36 -7.10 7.62
N MET A 119 -4.38 -7.58 8.86
CA MET A 119 -3.34 -8.46 9.39
C MET A 119 -3.37 -9.88 8.79
N GLN A 120 -4.54 -10.37 8.37
CA GLN A 120 -4.62 -11.66 7.65
C GLN A 120 -3.85 -11.59 6.33
N TYR A 121 -4.05 -10.53 5.56
CA TYR A 121 -3.30 -10.34 4.31
C TYR A 121 -1.80 -10.16 4.57
N ARG A 122 -1.40 -9.41 5.61
CA ARG A 122 0.01 -9.32 6.05
C ARG A 122 0.64 -10.71 6.24
N ASN A 123 -0.06 -11.63 6.89
CA ASN A 123 0.48 -12.96 7.16
C ASN A 123 0.72 -13.77 5.87
N LEU A 124 -0.04 -13.50 4.81
CA LEU A 124 0.19 -14.10 3.50
C LEU A 124 1.50 -13.57 2.88
N ILE A 125 1.74 -12.26 2.98
CA ILE A 125 2.88 -11.62 2.32
C ILE A 125 4.16 -11.55 3.17
N VAL A 126 4.12 -11.88 4.47
CA VAL A 126 5.29 -11.72 5.36
C VAL A 126 6.47 -12.59 4.95
N SER A 127 6.21 -13.81 4.47
CA SER A 127 7.24 -14.71 3.97
C SER A 127 7.92 -14.13 2.73
N VAL A 128 7.12 -13.53 1.83
CA VAL A 128 7.57 -12.87 0.61
C VAL A 128 8.36 -11.60 0.96
N ARG A 129 7.86 -10.77 1.88
CA ARG A 129 8.58 -9.59 2.41
C ARG A 129 9.94 -9.98 2.97
N ASN A 130 10.00 -11.04 3.77
CA ASN A 130 11.26 -11.49 4.36
C ASN A 130 12.25 -11.95 3.28
N LYS A 131 11.77 -12.64 2.24
CA LYS A 131 12.58 -12.99 1.06
C LYS A 131 13.04 -11.74 0.29
N LEU A 132 12.16 -10.75 0.11
CA LEU A 132 12.48 -9.49 -0.57
C LEU A 132 13.57 -8.70 0.14
N ILE A 133 13.45 -8.54 1.45
CA ILE A 133 14.46 -7.88 2.30
C ILE A 133 15.74 -8.72 2.33
N ALA A 134 15.61 -10.04 2.33
CA ALA A 134 16.71 -10.98 2.28
C ALA A 134 17.19 -11.29 0.85
N HIS A 135 16.91 -10.49 -0.19
CA HIS A 135 17.49 -10.70 -1.52
C HIS A 135 19.03 -10.56 -1.57
N SER A 136 19.66 -10.25 -0.42
CA SER A 136 21.09 -10.40 -0.15
C SER A 136 21.51 -11.82 0.29
N ASP A 137 20.58 -12.77 0.45
CA ASP A 137 20.82 -14.18 0.77
C ASP A 137 20.86 -15.03 -0.51
N LYS A 138 21.97 -15.76 -0.68
CA LYS A 138 22.31 -16.56 -1.86
C LYS A 138 21.24 -17.62 -2.18
N ALA A 139 20.58 -18.19 -1.17
CA ALA A 139 19.56 -19.22 -1.36
C ALA A 139 18.29 -18.66 -2.04
N THR A 140 17.83 -17.47 -1.63
CA THR A 140 16.62 -16.84 -2.19
C THR A 140 16.82 -16.40 -3.65
N ARG A 141 18.06 -16.06 -4.04
CA ARG A 141 18.40 -15.62 -5.40
C ARG A 141 18.46 -16.76 -6.42
N LEU A 142 18.69 -17.99 -5.97
CA LEU A 142 18.84 -19.18 -6.83
C LEU A 142 17.52 -19.93 -7.06
N ASP A 143 16.53 -19.73 -6.21
CA ASP A 143 15.29 -20.53 -6.21
C ASP A 143 14.26 -20.10 -7.28
N GLY A 144 14.42 -18.93 -7.91
CA GLY A 144 13.63 -18.48 -9.08
C GLY A 144 12.11 -18.41 -8.91
N ASN A 145 11.59 -18.68 -7.71
CA ASN A 145 10.17 -18.84 -7.46
C ASN A 145 9.43 -17.51 -7.59
N PRO A 146 8.20 -17.49 -8.14
CA PRO A 146 7.38 -16.29 -8.23
C PRO A 146 7.23 -15.65 -6.84
N ILE A 147 7.61 -14.37 -6.76
CA ILE A 147 7.47 -13.54 -5.57
C ILE A 147 5.98 -13.22 -5.41
N GLY A 148 5.37 -13.66 -4.30
CA GLY A 148 4.02 -13.22 -3.95
C GLY A 148 2.89 -13.97 -4.65
N VAL A 149 2.74 -15.27 -4.37
CA VAL A 149 1.52 -16.00 -4.74
C VAL A 149 0.37 -15.49 -3.89
N HIS A 150 -0.43 -14.58 -4.45
CA HIS A 150 -1.72 -14.15 -3.93
C HIS A 150 -2.72 -14.09 -5.09
N THR A 151 -3.99 -14.31 -4.82
CA THR A 151 -5.01 -14.19 -5.88
C THR A 151 -5.40 -12.72 -6.07
N PRO A 152 -5.86 -12.31 -7.28
CA PRO A 152 -6.38 -10.95 -7.50
C PRO A 152 -7.46 -10.55 -6.48
N GLU A 153 -8.28 -11.50 -6.04
CA GLU A 153 -9.33 -11.30 -5.05
C GLU A 153 -8.77 -10.97 -3.66
N GLU A 154 -7.64 -11.56 -3.26
CA GLU A 154 -6.98 -11.27 -1.99
C GLU A 154 -6.46 -9.83 -1.96
N VAL A 155 -5.86 -9.36 -3.07
CA VAL A 155 -5.35 -7.99 -3.21
C VAL A 155 -6.50 -6.99 -3.21
N SER A 156 -7.52 -7.25 -4.02
CA SER A 156 -8.72 -6.41 -4.11
C SER A 156 -9.41 -6.28 -2.74
N ARG A 157 -9.51 -7.39 -2.00
CA ARG A 157 -10.04 -7.40 -0.64
C ARG A 157 -9.17 -6.58 0.32
N PHE A 158 -7.85 -6.73 0.28
CA PHE A 158 -6.94 -5.93 1.10
C PHE A 158 -7.17 -4.43 0.89
N PHE A 159 -7.22 -3.98 -0.37
CA PHE A 159 -7.44 -2.57 -0.67
C PHE A 159 -8.84 -2.07 -0.30
N SER A 160 -9.87 -2.92 -0.40
CA SER A 160 -11.21 -2.61 0.11
C SER A 160 -11.22 -2.45 1.64
N ASP A 161 -10.55 -3.35 2.36
CA ASP A 161 -10.44 -3.29 3.81
C ASP A 161 -9.58 -2.09 4.25
N LEU A 162 -8.57 -1.69 3.48
CA LEU A 162 -7.73 -0.51 3.76
C LEU A 162 -8.54 0.79 3.61
N GLN A 163 -9.34 0.92 2.55
CA GLN A 163 -10.25 2.07 2.38
C GLN A 163 -11.25 2.13 3.55
N LYS A 164 -11.91 1.01 3.86
CA LYS A 164 -12.85 0.94 4.99
C LYS A 164 -12.19 1.30 6.32
N TYR A 165 -10.96 0.85 6.56
CA TYR A 165 -10.21 1.21 7.76
C TYR A 165 -10.02 2.73 7.84
N CYS A 166 -9.54 3.36 6.77
CA CYS A 166 -9.36 4.81 6.71
C CYS A 166 -10.68 5.57 6.90
N ASP A 167 -11.77 5.12 6.30
CA ASP A 167 -13.08 5.76 6.42
C ASP A 167 -13.63 5.66 7.84
N THR A 168 -13.59 4.47 8.44
CA THR A 168 -14.10 4.25 9.80
C THR A 168 -13.27 5.01 10.83
N VAL A 169 -11.93 5.00 10.72
CA VAL A 169 -11.05 5.77 11.61
C VAL A 169 -11.24 7.27 11.41
N GLY A 170 -11.30 7.74 10.16
CA GLY A 170 -11.51 9.15 9.82
C GLY A 170 -12.82 9.68 10.41
N LYS A 171 -13.92 8.93 10.25
CA LYS A 171 -15.21 9.26 10.86
C LYS A 171 -15.12 9.34 12.38
N GLN A 172 -14.43 8.39 13.01
CA GLN A 172 -14.34 8.31 14.46
C GLN A 172 -13.55 9.47 15.09
N ILE A 173 -12.54 9.99 14.38
CA ILE A 173 -11.73 11.12 14.85
C ILE A 173 -12.23 12.47 14.33
N GLY A 174 -13.25 12.49 13.47
CA GLY A 174 -13.76 13.71 12.82
C GLY A 174 -12.77 14.31 11.82
N ALA A 175 -12.12 13.46 11.01
CA ALA A 175 -11.36 13.87 9.85
C ALA A 175 -12.26 13.85 8.59
N ASP A 176 -11.95 14.70 7.61
CA ASP A 176 -12.72 14.79 6.38
C ASP A 176 -12.74 13.46 5.62
N PRO A 177 -13.87 13.09 4.98
CA PRO A 177 -13.93 11.92 4.11
C PRO A 177 -12.86 11.98 3.01
N SER A 178 -12.29 10.84 2.66
CA SER A 178 -11.32 10.74 1.58
C SER A 178 -11.48 9.39 0.89
N ASP A 179 -12.20 9.38 -0.23
CA ASP A 179 -12.24 8.23 -1.11
C ASP A 179 -10.99 8.24 -1.99
N PHE A 180 -10.12 7.25 -1.78
CA PHE A 180 -8.92 7.05 -2.60
C PHE A 180 -9.00 5.78 -3.44
N SER A 181 -10.20 5.23 -3.61
CA SER A 181 -10.47 4.24 -4.64
C SER A 181 -10.37 4.82 -6.05
N VAL A 182 -10.54 6.14 -6.18
CA VAL A 182 -10.46 6.88 -7.44
C VAL A 182 -9.02 6.86 -7.99
N GLN A 183 -8.89 6.41 -9.24
CA GLN A 183 -7.62 6.24 -9.91
C GLN A 183 -7.06 7.59 -10.39
N ALA A 184 -6.37 8.34 -9.52
CA ALA A 184 -5.71 9.58 -9.93
C ALA A 184 -4.69 9.39 -11.08
N GLY A 185 -4.12 8.19 -11.23
CA GLY A 185 -3.14 7.86 -12.28
C GLY A 185 -3.69 7.18 -13.54
N GLN A 186 -5.02 7.03 -13.66
CA GLN A 186 -5.60 6.39 -14.85
C GLN A 186 -5.35 7.21 -16.12
N GLY A 187 -5.32 8.55 -16.00
CA GLY A 187 -4.98 9.45 -17.11
C GLY A 187 -3.56 9.23 -17.61
N ASP A 188 -2.56 9.33 -16.73
CA ASP A 188 -1.15 9.23 -17.10
C ASP A 188 -0.78 7.87 -17.72
N VAL A 189 -1.31 6.77 -17.17
CA VAL A 189 -1.10 5.44 -17.77
C VAL A 189 -1.78 5.34 -19.14
N SER A 190 -2.99 5.89 -19.27
CA SER A 190 -3.69 5.91 -20.56
C SER A 190 -2.95 6.74 -21.61
N ASP A 191 -2.35 7.86 -21.20
CA ASP A 191 -1.55 8.73 -22.06
C ASP A 191 -0.27 8.03 -22.52
N LEU A 192 0.42 7.32 -21.61
CA LEU A 192 1.59 6.51 -21.94
C LEU A 192 1.22 5.41 -22.95
N LEU A 193 0.18 4.62 -22.67
CA LEU A 193 -0.27 3.55 -23.57
C LEU A 193 -0.65 4.13 -24.94
N SER A 194 -1.34 5.27 -24.98
CA SER A 194 -1.69 5.96 -26.22
C SER A 194 -0.46 6.42 -27.01
N ALA A 195 0.56 6.93 -26.33
CA ALA A 195 1.82 7.33 -26.94
C ALA A 195 2.57 6.13 -27.56
N LEU A 196 2.65 5.01 -26.82
CA LEU A 196 3.26 3.77 -27.32
C LEU A 196 2.50 3.20 -28.53
N LYS A 197 1.16 3.17 -28.49
CA LYS A 197 0.33 2.72 -29.62
C LYS A 197 0.60 3.54 -30.89
N ARG A 198 0.69 4.86 -30.77
CA ARG A 198 1.00 5.76 -31.89
C ARG A 198 2.40 5.49 -32.46
N SER A 199 3.39 5.30 -31.59
CA SER A 199 4.78 5.02 -32.01
C SER A 199 4.88 3.70 -32.78
N ASN A 200 4.25 2.63 -32.29
CA ASN A 200 4.30 1.33 -32.95
C ASN A 200 3.60 1.34 -34.32
N LYS A 201 2.52 2.12 -34.47
CA LYS A 201 1.86 2.29 -35.76
C LYS A 201 2.78 2.97 -36.78
N ALA A 202 3.49 4.03 -36.38
CA ALA A 202 4.40 4.76 -37.26
C ALA A 202 5.57 3.91 -37.76
N LEU A 203 6.04 2.95 -36.95
CA LEU A 203 7.13 2.02 -37.32
C LEU A 203 6.67 0.87 -38.24
N GLY A 204 5.37 0.57 -38.28
CA GLY A 204 4.80 -0.46 -39.17
C GLY A 204 4.39 0.04 -40.55
N GLU A 205 4.39 1.37 -40.77
CA GLU A 205 4.05 2.03 -42.04
C GLU A 205 5.29 2.53 -42.81
N SER A 206 6.50 2.24 -42.31
CA SER A 206 7.81 2.57 -42.90
C SER A 206 8.55 1.33 -43.38
#